data_AF-A0A3D4Z0N2-F1
#
_entry.id   AF-A0A3D4Z0N2-F1
#
_cell.length_a   1.000
_cell.length_b   1.000
_cell.length_c   1.000
_cell.angle_alpha   90.00
_cell.angle_beta   90.00
_cell.angle_gamma   90.00
#
_symmetry.space_group_name_H-M   'P 1'
#
loop_
_entity.id
_entity.type
_entity.pdbx_description
1 polymer ?
#
loop_
_entity_poly.entity_id
_entity_poly.type
_entity_poly.pdbx_seq_one_letter_code
_entity_poly.pdbx_strand_id
1 'polypeptide(L)'
;GLFGTVWGILTAFWAIGQQKSSSLAVVGPYIAEALIATAVGLAAAIPAVIAYNYFVSKLKVLGKDLNDFAIDLEHRIEREFF
;
A
#
# COMPACT_ATOMS: atom_id res chain seq x y z
N GLY A 1 7.81 -6.28 -3.55
CA GLY A 1 6.56 -6.49 -4.30
C GLY A 1 6.86 -6.79 -5.75
N LEU A 2 5.96 -6.43 -6.68
CA LEU A 2 6.03 -6.78 -8.10
C LEU A 2 7.40 -6.53 -8.79
N PHE A 3 8.05 -5.40 -8.50
CA PHE A 3 9.38 -5.14 -9.06
C PHE A 3 10.41 -6.22 -8.67
N GLY A 4 10.45 -6.59 -7.39
CA GLY A 4 11.39 -7.61 -6.91
C GLY A 4 11.11 -9.00 -7.48
N THR A 5 9.84 -9.32 -7.74
CA THR A 5 9.48 -10.61 -8.38
C THR A 5 9.93 -10.64 -9.84
N VAL A 6 9.72 -9.54 -10.56
CA VAL A 6 10.16 -9.41 -11.96
C VAL A 6 11.68 -9.51 -12.03
N TRP A 7 12.39 -8.83 -11.14
CA TRP A 7 13.85 -8.89 -11.09
C TRP A 7 14.38 -10.31 -10.79
N GLY A 8 13.81 -11.00 -9.80
CA GLY A 8 14.21 -12.38 -9.46
C GLY A 8 13.95 -13.36 -10.61
N ILE A 9 12.81 -13.22 -11.30
CA ILE A 9 12.49 -14.03 -12.48
C ILE A 9 13.47 -13.72 -13.63
N LEU A 10 13.79 -12.46 -13.90
CA LEU A 10 14.79 -12.08 -14.92
C LEU A 10 16.17 -12.69 -14.62
N THR A 11 16.58 -12.66 -13.36
CA THR A 11 17.85 -13.24 -12.91
C THR A 11 17.85 -14.77 -13.10
N ALA A 12 16.74 -15.44 -12.82
CA ALA A 12 16.58 -16.87 -13.10
C ALA A 12 16.73 -17.19 -14.59
N PHE A 13 16.11 -16.39 -15.48
CA PHE A 13 16.25 -16.58 -16.93
C PHE A 13 17.67 -16.32 -17.44
N TRP A 14 18.39 -15.35 -16.87
CA TRP A 14 19.81 -15.14 -17.19
C TRP A 14 20.67 -16.33 -16.76
N ALA A 15 20.41 -16.94 -15.60
CA ALA A 15 21.13 -18.13 -15.15
C ALA A 15 20.91 -19.32 -16.09
N ILE A 16 19.67 -19.53 -16.58
CA ILE A 16 19.37 -20.56 -17.59
C ILE A 16 20.16 -20.32 -18.87
N GLY A 17 20.19 -19.07 -19.36
CA GLY A 17 20.91 -18.72 -20.59
C GLY A 17 22.42 -18.96 -20.52
N GLN A 18 23.03 -18.71 -19.36
CA GLN A 18 24.46 -18.93 -19.15
C GLN A 18 24.82 -20.42 -18.98
N GLN A 19 24.04 -21.15 -18.19
CA GLN A 19 24.33 -22.55 -17.88
C GLN A 19 23.80 -23.53 -18.93
N LYS A 20 23.00 -23.04 -19.90
CA LYS A 20 22.29 -23.85 -20.91
C LYS A 20 21.49 -25.00 -20.28
N SER A 21 21.07 -24.83 -19.02
CA SER A 21 20.38 -25.84 -18.22
C SER A 21 19.23 -25.17 -17.47
N SER A 22 18.06 -25.80 -17.52
CA SER A 22 16.84 -25.37 -16.84
C SER A 22 16.59 -26.14 -15.53
N SER A 23 17.61 -26.80 -14.98
CA SER A 23 17.45 -27.62 -13.79
C SER A 23 16.94 -26.80 -12.60
N LEU A 24 16.07 -27.42 -11.79
CA LEU A 24 15.46 -26.76 -10.63
C LEU A 24 16.50 -26.23 -9.63
N ALA A 25 17.64 -26.91 -9.52
CA ALA A 25 18.75 -26.50 -8.67
C ALA A 25 19.34 -25.13 -9.06
N VAL A 26 19.26 -24.77 -10.34
CA VAL A 26 19.83 -23.53 -10.88
C VAL A 26 18.86 -22.35 -10.73
N VAL A 27 17.56 -22.60 -10.88
CA VAL A 27 16.53 -21.54 -10.88
C VAL A 27 15.83 -21.38 -9.53
N GLY A 28 15.84 -22.42 -8.70
CA GLY A 28 15.11 -22.50 -7.43
C GLY A 28 15.40 -21.34 -6.47
N PRO A 29 16.67 -20.97 -6.22
CA PRO A 29 17.00 -19.86 -5.32
C PRO A 29 16.39 -18.53 -5.74
N TYR A 30 16.52 -18.16 -7.03
CA TYR A 30 16.01 -16.89 -7.56
C TYR A 30 14.47 -16.79 -7.52
N ILE A 31 13.79 -17.90 -7.78
CA ILE A 31 12.31 -17.96 -7.71
C ILE A 31 11.86 -17.85 -6.25
N ALA A 32 12.56 -18.48 -5.31
CA ALA A 32 12.25 -18.36 -3.88
C ALA A 32 12.38 -16.91 -3.39
N GLU A 33 13.44 -16.20 -3.78
CA GLU A 33 13.62 -14.77 -3.49
C GLU A 33 12.50 -13.91 -4.09
N ALA A 34 12.10 -14.19 -5.33
CA ALA A 34 10.96 -13.52 -5.97
C ALA A 34 9.67 -13.69 -5.16
N LEU A 35 9.37 -14.90 -4.65
CA LEU A 35 8.18 -15.14 -3.83
C LEU A 35 8.21 -14.39 -2.50
N ILE A 36 9.37 -14.34 -1.84
CA ILE A 36 9.56 -13.56 -0.60
C ILE A 36 9.31 -12.07 -0.89
N ALA A 37 9.77 -11.55 -2.02
CA ALA A 37 9.54 -10.16 -2.39
C ALA A 37 8.03 -9.81 -2.53
N THR A 38 7.18 -10.76 -2.94
CA THR A 38 5.71 -10.59 -2.90
C THR A 38 5.19 -10.58 -1.48
N ALA A 39 5.58 -11.57 -0.67
CA ALA A 39 5.11 -11.69 0.71
C ALA A 39 5.43 -10.43 1.53
N VAL A 40 6.66 -9.92 1.42
CA VAL A 40 7.06 -8.66 2.08
C VAL A 40 6.28 -7.46 1.52
N GLY A 41 6.03 -7.43 0.21
CA GLY A 41 5.22 -6.38 -0.41
C GLY A 41 3.79 -6.33 0.13
N LEU A 42 3.14 -7.48 0.27
CA LEU A 42 1.81 -7.59 0.86
C LEU A 42 1.81 -7.24 2.35
N ALA A 43 2.81 -7.72 3.09
CA ALA A 43 2.98 -7.42 4.51
C ALA A 43 3.15 -5.91 4.78
N ALA A 44 3.77 -5.17 3.87
CA ALA A 44 3.88 -3.71 3.96
C ALA A 44 2.59 -2.99 3.49
N ALA A 45 1.98 -3.45 2.39
CA ALA A 45 0.85 -2.77 1.76
C ALA A 45 -0.45 -2.86 2.58
N ILE A 46 -0.76 -4.03 3.15
CA ILE A 46 -2.03 -4.26 3.85
C ILE A 46 -2.16 -3.35 5.09
N PRO A 47 -1.19 -3.30 6.02
CA PRO A 47 -1.28 -2.42 7.19
C PRO A 47 -1.30 -0.94 6.80
N ALA A 48 -0.55 -0.54 5.77
CA ALA A 48 -0.53 0.84 5.29
C ALA A 48 -1.92 1.29 4.80
N VAL A 49 -2.64 0.45 4.05
CA VAL A 49 -3.99 0.75 3.57
C VAL A 49 -5.00 0.78 4.71
N ILE A 50 -4.88 -0.12 5.70
CA ILE A 50 -5.73 -0.11 6.90
C ILE A 50 -5.54 1.21 7.66
N ALA A 51 -4.29 1.61 7.91
CA ALA A 51 -3.98 2.85 8.60
C ALA A 51 -4.49 4.08 7.84
N TYR A 52 -4.26 4.13 6.53
CA TYR A 52 -4.78 5.21 5.67
C TYR A 52 -6.29 5.35 5.79
N ASN A 53 -7.04 4.25 5.62
CA ASN A 53 -8.50 4.27 5.72
C ASN A 53 -8.99 4.70 7.11
N TYR A 54 -8.32 4.24 8.17
CA TYR A 54 -8.62 4.64 9.54
C TYR A 54 -8.48 6.16 9.75
N PHE A 55 -7.36 6.75 9.32
CA PHE A 55 -7.14 8.19 9.46
C PHE A 55 -8.07 9.01 8.58
N VAL A 56 -8.31 8.59 7.34
CA VAL A 56 -9.25 9.26 6.43
C VAL A 56 -10.66 9.29 7.03
N SER A 57 -11.10 8.17 7.62
CA SER A 57 -12.40 8.11 8.31
C SER A 57 -12.47 9.11 9.47
N LYS A 58 -11.42 9.19 10.30
CA LYS A 58 -11.36 10.17 11.39
C LYS A 58 -11.35 11.62 10.92
N LEU A 59 -10.58 11.92 9.89
CA LEU A 59 -10.54 13.26 9.31
C LEU A 59 -11.89 13.67 8.75
N LYS A 60 -12.65 12.74 8.17
CA LYS A 60 -14.01 13.01 7.69
C LYS A 60 -14.97 13.35 8.84
N VAL A 61 -14.89 12.63 9.96
CA VAL A 61 -15.70 12.93 11.15
C VAL A 61 -15.31 14.31 11.71
N LEU A 62 -14.02 14.57 11.91
CA LEU A 62 -13.55 15.87 12.40
C LEU A 62 -13.96 17.03 11.48
N GLY A 63 -13.84 16.84 10.16
CA GLY A 63 -14.27 17.84 9.18
C GLY A 63 -15.77 18.10 9.24
N LYS A 64 -16.58 17.07 9.50
CA LYS A 64 -18.02 17.24 9.73
C LYS A 64 -18.28 18.04 11.00
N ASP A 65 -17.65 17.69 12.12
CA ASP A 65 -17.87 18.36 13.40
C ASP A 65 -17.50 19.86 13.32
N LEU A 66 -16.41 20.18 12.61
CA LEU A 66 -16.01 21.58 12.36
C LEU A 66 -17.02 22.32 11.48
N ASN A 67 -17.56 21.67 10.46
CA ASN A 67 -18.59 22.26 9.61
C ASN A 67 -19.89 22.50 10.37
N ASP A 68 -20.31 21.53 11.20
CA ASP A 68 -21.51 21.67 12.04
C ASP A 68 -21.32 22.82 13.05
N PHE A 69 -20.13 22.96 13.64
CA PHE A 69 -19.79 24.11 14.49
C PHE A 69 -19.84 25.46 13.74
N ALA A 70 -19.34 25.52 12.51
CA ALA A 70 -19.37 26.74 11.70
C ALA A 70 -20.80 27.18 11.40
N ILE A 71 -21.68 26.24 11.06
CA ILE A 71 -23.12 26.48 10.82
C ILE A 71 -23.81 26.96 12.10
N ASP A 72 -23.54 26.32 13.24
CA ASP A 72 -24.11 26.74 14.52
C ASP A 72 -23.66 28.15 14.92
N LEU A 73 -22.41 28.52 14.60
CA LEU A 73 -21.88 29.86 14.82
C LEU A 73 -22.58 30.89 13.92
N GLU A 74 -22.76 30.59 12.64
CA GLU A 74 -23.49 31.43 11.68
C GLU A 74 -24.91 31.71 12.17
N HIS A 75 -25.66 30.65 12.53
CA HIS A 75 -27.02 30.80 13.06
C HIS A 75 -27.08 31.61 14.37
N ARG A 76 -26.06 31.54 15.23
CA ARG A 76 -26.01 32.37 16.45
C ARG A 76 -25.77 33.83 16.13
N ILE A 77 -24.87 34.13 15.21
CA ILE A 77 -24.60 35.50 14.76
C ILE A 77 -25.86 36.10 14.13
N GLU A 78 -26.54 35.37 13.25
CA GLU A 78 -27.78 35.86 12.63
C GLU A 78 -28.86 36.21 13.67
N ARG A 79 -29.04 35.39 14.70
CA ARG A 79 -30.04 35.63 15.76
C ARG A 79 -29.71 36.77 16.72
N GLU A 80 -28.44 37.12 16.89
CA GLU A 80 -28.02 38.19 17.81
C GLU A 80 -27.98 39.56 17.12
N PHE A 81 -27.82 39.61 15.79
CA PHE A 81 -27.68 40.86 15.03
C PHE A 81 -28.92 41.26 14.22
N PHE A 82 -29.87 40.35 13.97
CA PHE A 82 -31.13 40.60 13.27
C PHE A 82 -32.34 40.16 14.11
#